data_AF-A0A7Y2Y1R2-F1
#
_entry.id   AF-A0A7Y2Y1R2-F1
#
_cell.length_a   1.000
_cell.length_b   1.000
_cell.length_c   1.000
_cell.angle_alpha   90.00
_cell.angle_beta   90.00
_cell.angle_gamma   90.00
#
_symmetry.space_group_name_H-M   'P 1'
#
loop_
_entity.id
_entity.type
_entity.pdbx_description
1 polymer ?
#
loop_
_entity_poly.entity_id
_entity_poly.type
_entity_poly.pdbx_seq_one_letter_code
_entity_poly.pdbx_strand_id
1 'polypeptide(L)'
;MRTTLEKVLKNLLYSFVLTGLLSGCASTSPDTDPLKKVLSSNDIRIRKVMDDPSLHEVQIRFTRIIRNNDSVRFEDYDFGVDSQQYFYPASTVKFPIAVLAMEKINRNKYLNLDTRFYVEGDSVETTFGREITKIFAISDNDANNRLLEFLGQDAINAGFRKKNIGPARISHRLSVPEADEVTTR
;
A
#
# COMPACT_ATOMS: atom_id res chain seq x y z
N MET A 1 -17.37 -45.36 60.60
CA MET A 1 -18.15 -44.97 59.39
C MET A 1 -18.18 -43.45 59.14
N ARG A 2 -18.32 -42.59 60.16
CA ARG A 2 -18.30 -41.11 60.01
C ARG A 2 -16.99 -40.52 59.47
N THR A 3 -15.83 -41.02 59.92
CA THR A 3 -14.50 -40.48 59.58
C THR A 3 -14.06 -40.74 58.14
N THR A 4 -14.56 -41.83 57.53
CA THR A 4 -14.26 -42.17 56.14
C THR A 4 -15.05 -41.29 55.16
N LEU A 5 -16.30 -40.95 55.51
CA LEU A 5 -17.17 -40.12 54.70
C LEU A 5 -16.69 -38.66 54.64
N GLU A 6 -16.18 -38.12 55.75
CA GLU A 6 -15.60 -36.76 55.79
C GLU A 6 -14.32 -36.63 54.96
N LYS A 7 -13.47 -37.66 54.95
CA LYS A 7 -12.26 -37.70 54.11
C LYS A 7 -12.61 -37.75 52.63
N VAL A 8 -13.63 -38.53 52.26
CA VAL A 8 -14.12 -38.62 50.88
C VAL A 8 -14.75 -37.31 50.44
N LEU A 9 -15.56 -36.67 51.30
CA LEU A 9 -16.14 -35.35 51.02
C LEU A 9 -15.07 -34.25 50.88
N LYS A 10 -14.05 -34.23 51.75
CA LYS A 10 -12.93 -33.29 51.65
C LYS A 10 -12.12 -33.51 50.36
N ASN A 11 -11.82 -34.75 50.00
CA ASN A 11 -11.11 -35.05 48.76
C ASN A 11 -11.93 -34.72 47.50
N LEU A 12 -13.25 -34.91 47.54
CA LEU A 12 -14.18 -34.44 46.49
C LEU A 12 -14.23 -32.90 46.40
N LEU A 13 -14.21 -32.20 47.55
CA LEU A 13 -14.16 -30.74 47.59
C LEU A 13 -12.83 -30.20 47.04
N TYR A 14 -11.70 -30.82 47.40
CA TYR A 14 -10.39 -30.47 46.86
C TYR A 14 -10.29 -30.76 45.35
N SER A 15 -10.90 -31.85 44.89
CA SER A 15 -10.97 -32.16 43.45
C SER A 15 -11.84 -31.18 42.66
N PHE A 16 -12.87 -30.59 43.27
CA PHE A 16 -13.76 -29.61 42.64
C PHE A 16 -13.17 -28.20 42.65
N VAL A 17 -12.37 -27.86 43.67
CA VAL A 17 -11.63 -26.59 43.75
C VAL A 17 -10.43 -26.58 42.81
N LEU A 18 -9.78 -27.73 42.57
CA LEU A 18 -8.64 -27.84 41.66
C LEU A 18 -9.05 -27.78 40.17
N THR A 19 -10.27 -28.18 39.81
CA THR A 19 -10.80 -28.06 38.44
C THR A 19 -11.35 -26.67 38.11
N GLY A 20 -11.72 -25.86 39.12
CA GLY A 20 -12.22 -24.49 38.91
C GLY A 20 -11.13 -23.45 38.56
N LEU A 21 -9.84 -23.78 38.80
CA LEU A 21 -8.71 -22.86 38.59
C LEU A 21 -8.12 -22.90 37.16
N LEU A 22 -8.64 -23.77 36.27
CA LEU A 22 -8.17 -23.88 34.88
C LEU A 22 -9.10 -23.22 33.85
N SER A 23 -10.20 -22.58 34.27
CA SER A 23 -11.12 -21.86 33.38
C SER A 23 -10.77 -20.37 33.22
N GLY A 24 -9.49 -20.02 33.34
CA GLY A 24 -8.96 -18.73 32.93
C GLY A 24 -8.63 -18.72 31.44
N CYS A 25 -9.61 -18.97 30.57
CA CYS A 25 -9.46 -18.63 29.16
C CYS A 25 -9.35 -17.11 29.08
N ALA A 26 -8.12 -16.59 28.97
CA ALA A 26 -7.92 -15.25 28.43
C ALA A 26 -8.59 -15.23 27.06
N SER A 27 -9.74 -14.58 26.96
CA SER A 27 -10.28 -14.13 25.69
C SER A 27 -9.32 -13.06 25.17
N THR A 28 -8.24 -13.50 24.52
CA THR A 28 -7.62 -12.68 23.49
C THR A 28 -8.72 -12.40 22.50
N SER A 29 -9.31 -11.20 22.57
CA SER A 29 -10.15 -10.68 21.49
C SER A 29 -9.40 -11.00 20.20
N PRO A 30 -10.02 -11.72 19.24
CA PRO A 30 -9.36 -11.94 17.97
C PRO A 30 -8.97 -10.56 17.47
N ASP A 31 -7.69 -10.35 17.12
CA ASP A 31 -7.29 -9.16 16.37
C ASP A 31 -8.05 -9.26 15.05
N THR A 32 -9.23 -8.63 15.04
CA THR A 32 -10.16 -8.79 13.94
C THR A 32 -9.52 -8.16 12.74
N ASP A 33 -9.31 -8.96 11.69
CA ASP A 33 -8.84 -8.50 10.39
C ASP A 33 -9.60 -7.20 10.02
N PRO A 34 -8.90 -6.04 10.02
CA PRO A 34 -9.55 -4.76 9.84
C PRO A 34 -10.09 -4.61 8.42
N LEU A 35 -9.46 -5.25 7.43
CA LEU A 35 -9.94 -5.26 6.06
C LEU A 35 -11.23 -6.06 5.97
N LYS A 36 -11.26 -7.28 6.52
CA LYS A 36 -12.48 -8.11 6.56
C LYS A 36 -13.64 -7.39 7.23
N LYS A 37 -13.38 -6.67 8.34
CA LYS A 37 -14.39 -5.88 9.05
C LYS A 37 -14.99 -4.77 8.16
N VAL A 38 -14.16 -4.07 7.39
CA VAL A 38 -14.63 -3.03 6.45
C VAL A 38 -15.41 -3.65 5.29
N LEU A 39 -14.92 -4.75 4.73
CA LEU A 39 -15.56 -5.42 3.59
C LEU A 39 -16.88 -6.09 3.97
N SER A 40 -17.10 -6.45 5.25
CA SER A 40 -18.39 -6.91 5.77
C SER A 40 -19.38 -5.79 6.11
N SER A 41 -19.09 -4.54 5.75
CA SER A 41 -19.96 -3.39 6.03
C SER A 41 -21.33 -3.53 5.35
N ASN A 42 -22.38 -3.05 6.03
CA ASN A 42 -23.72 -2.94 5.46
C ASN A 42 -23.88 -1.72 4.53
N ASP A 43 -22.84 -0.91 4.31
CA ASP A 43 -22.87 0.21 3.36
C ASP A 43 -23.19 -0.32 1.95
N ILE A 44 -24.24 0.22 1.34
CA ILE A 44 -24.73 -0.24 0.03
C ILE A 44 -23.65 -0.15 -1.06
N ARG A 45 -22.71 0.79 -0.98
CA ARG A 45 -21.62 0.96 -1.96
C ARG A 45 -20.60 -0.15 -1.86
N ILE A 46 -20.33 -0.63 -0.64
CA ILE A 46 -19.44 -1.78 -0.40
C ILE A 46 -20.17 -3.06 -0.79
N ARG A 47 -21.41 -3.25 -0.34
CA ARG A 47 -22.22 -4.43 -0.68
C ARG A 47 -22.41 -4.62 -2.18
N LYS A 48 -22.58 -3.53 -2.94
CA LYS A 48 -22.66 -3.58 -4.41
C LYS A 48 -21.50 -4.36 -5.04
N VAL A 49 -20.30 -4.29 -4.46
CA VAL A 49 -19.12 -5.05 -4.89
C VAL A 49 -19.04 -6.38 -4.16
N MET A 50 -19.26 -6.38 -2.85
CA MET A 50 -18.98 -7.53 -1.99
C MET A 50 -20.04 -8.64 -2.01
N ASP A 51 -21.26 -8.36 -2.47
CA ASP A 51 -22.31 -9.37 -2.66
C ASP A 51 -21.94 -10.32 -3.84
N ASP A 52 -21.20 -9.83 -4.84
CA ASP A 52 -20.56 -10.64 -5.89
C ASP A 52 -19.22 -10.03 -6.37
N PRO A 53 -18.11 -10.32 -5.65
CA PRO A 53 -16.80 -9.76 -5.98
C PRO A 53 -16.26 -10.23 -7.33
N SER A 54 -16.74 -11.37 -7.84
CA SER A 54 -16.26 -11.97 -9.09
C SER A 54 -16.55 -11.09 -10.30
N LEU A 55 -17.57 -10.23 -10.21
CA LEU A 55 -17.96 -9.29 -11.27
C LEU A 55 -17.13 -7.99 -11.29
N HIS A 56 -16.24 -7.78 -10.31
CA HIS A 56 -15.61 -6.47 -10.09
C HIS A 56 -14.08 -6.48 -10.13
N GLU A 57 -13.44 -7.64 -10.31
CA GLU A 57 -11.97 -7.80 -10.41
C GLU A 57 -11.18 -7.04 -9.32
N VAL A 58 -11.77 -6.88 -8.13
CA VAL A 58 -11.18 -6.08 -7.05
C VAL A 58 -10.11 -6.86 -6.30
N GLN A 59 -8.96 -6.22 -6.11
CA GLN A 59 -7.92 -6.66 -5.19
C GLN A 59 -7.59 -5.56 -4.19
N ILE A 60 -7.40 -5.93 -2.92
CA ILE A 60 -7.06 -4.98 -1.86
C ILE A 60 -5.98 -5.61 -0.98
N ARG A 61 -4.86 -4.90 -0.82
CA ARG A 61 -3.88 -5.17 0.22
C ARG A 61 -3.87 -3.99 1.19
N PHE A 62 -4.14 -4.27 2.46
CA PHE A 62 -3.95 -3.32 3.53
C PHE A 62 -2.76 -3.75 4.39
N THR A 63 -1.72 -2.93 4.44
CA THR A 63 -0.53 -3.18 5.27
C THR A 63 -0.57 -2.29 6.50
N ARG A 64 -0.69 -2.89 7.68
CA ARG A 64 -0.51 -2.20 8.96
C ARG A 64 0.98 -2.13 9.26
N ILE A 65 1.48 -0.90 9.42
CA ILE A 65 2.89 -0.64 9.79
C ILE A 65 2.97 -0.51 11.32
N ILE A 66 3.58 -1.49 11.98
CA ILE A 66 3.79 -1.50 13.42
C ILE A 66 5.21 -1.04 13.71
N ARG A 67 5.33 0.08 14.40
CA ARG A 67 6.61 0.66 14.80
C ARG A 67 6.79 0.53 16.32
N ASN A 68 7.87 -0.08 16.75
CA ASN A 68 8.25 -0.22 18.16
C ASN A 68 9.71 0.19 18.32
N ASN A 69 9.96 1.42 18.78
CA ASN A 69 11.28 2.06 18.77
C ASN A 69 11.90 1.97 17.36
N ASP A 70 13.09 1.36 17.24
CA ASP A 70 13.80 1.16 15.97
C ASP A 70 13.29 -0.05 15.16
N SER A 71 12.36 -0.84 15.71
CA SER A 71 11.78 -1.99 15.00
C SER A 71 10.57 -1.59 14.17
N VAL A 72 10.54 -2.03 12.91
CA VAL A 72 9.40 -1.89 12.01
C VAL A 72 8.96 -3.28 11.58
N ARG A 73 7.68 -3.59 11.80
CA ARG A 73 7.03 -4.83 11.33
C ARG A 73 5.82 -4.48 10.49
N PHE A 74 5.58 -5.28 9.46
CA PHE A 74 4.43 -5.16 8.59
C PHE A 74 3.46 -6.31 8.86
N GLU A 75 2.18 -6.00 8.93
CA GLU A 75 1.09 -6.98 8.93
C GLU A 75 0.20 -6.71 7.72
N ASP A 76 0.16 -7.67 6.80
CA ASP A 76 -0.63 -7.57 5.58
C ASP A 76 -1.98 -8.26 5.75
N TYR A 77 -3.03 -7.61 5.24
CA TYR A 77 -4.39 -8.12 5.15
C TYR A 77 -4.82 -8.02 3.69
N ASP A 78 -5.14 -9.16 3.10
CA ASP A 78 -5.35 -9.29 1.66
C ASP A 78 -6.78 -9.71 1.33
N PHE A 79 -7.31 -9.15 0.26
CA PHE A 79 -8.54 -9.56 -0.39
C PHE A 79 -8.28 -9.73 -1.88
N GLY A 80 -8.40 -10.97 -2.38
CA GLY A 80 -8.30 -11.28 -3.81
C GLY A 80 -6.94 -11.01 -4.45
N VAL A 81 -5.87 -10.81 -3.67
CA VAL A 81 -4.56 -10.40 -4.19
C VAL A 81 -3.93 -11.50 -5.05
N ASP A 82 -3.67 -11.17 -6.31
CA ASP A 82 -2.93 -11.98 -7.27
C ASP A 82 -1.91 -11.10 -8.00
N SER A 83 -0.63 -11.35 -7.72
CA SER A 83 0.50 -10.63 -8.31
C SER A 83 0.67 -10.81 -9.82
N GLN A 84 0.03 -11.82 -10.42
CA GLN A 84 0.10 -12.08 -11.86
C GLN A 84 -1.01 -11.36 -12.63
N GLN A 85 -2.04 -10.87 -11.94
CA GLN A 85 -3.12 -10.11 -12.56
C GLN A 85 -2.67 -8.69 -12.87
N TYR A 86 -2.73 -8.32 -14.15
CA TYR A 86 -2.39 -6.97 -14.59
C TYR A 86 -3.55 -6.01 -14.32
N PHE A 87 -3.24 -4.85 -13.73
CA PHE A 87 -4.15 -3.71 -13.63
C PHE A 87 -3.59 -2.53 -14.39
N TYR A 88 -4.44 -1.91 -15.21
CA TYR A 88 -4.07 -0.64 -15.83
C TYR A 88 -3.95 0.44 -14.75
N PRO A 89 -2.75 1.02 -14.54
CA PRO A 89 -2.49 1.84 -13.35
C PRO A 89 -3.14 3.23 -13.40
N ALA A 90 -3.58 3.68 -14.59
CA ALA A 90 -4.05 5.05 -14.79
C ALA A 90 -3.10 6.08 -14.14
N SER A 91 -3.61 7.05 -13.37
CA SER A 91 -2.78 8.09 -12.73
C SER A 91 -1.93 7.60 -11.55
N THR A 92 -2.04 6.34 -11.11
CA THR A 92 -1.21 5.83 -9.99
C THR A 92 0.27 5.76 -10.35
N VAL A 93 0.63 5.73 -11.64
CA VAL A 93 2.02 5.81 -12.12
C VAL A 93 2.74 7.10 -11.72
N LYS A 94 1.99 8.18 -11.44
CA LYS A 94 2.56 9.50 -11.16
C LYS A 94 3.29 9.55 -9.83
N PHE A 95 2.80 8.81 -8.83
CA PHE A 95 3.43 8.75 -7.51
C PHE A 95 4.87 8.23 -7.57
N PRO A 96 5.15 7.02 -8.10
CA PRO A 96 6.52 6.52 -8.15
C PRO A 96 7.43 7.36 -9.08
N ILE A 97 6.89 7.96 -10.15
CA ILE A 97 7.65 8.89 -11.00
C ILE A 97 8.08 10.14 -10.21
N ALA A 98 7.15 10.78 -9.47
CA ALA A 98 7.46 11.93 -8.64
C ALA A 98 8.49 11.60 -7.55
N VAL A 99 8.38 10.43 -6.91
CA VAL A 99 9.34 9.97 -5.90
C VAL A 99 10.74 9.77 -6.50
N LEU A 100 10.86 9.14 -7.67
CA LEU A 100 12.14 8.97 -8.35
C LEU A 100 12.74 10.30 -8.80
N ALA A 101 11.92 11.26 -9.24
CA ALA A 101 12.37 12.61 -9.57
C ALA A 101 12.98 13.30 -8.34
N MET A 102 12.28 13.25 -7.20
CA MET A 102 12.79 13.78 -5.93
C MET A 102 14.08 13.07 -5.50
N GLU A 103 14.19 11.75 -5.69
CA GLU A 103 15.42 11.00 -5.40
C GLU A 103 16.60 11.45 -6.27
N LYS A 104 16.36 11.69 -7.58
CA LYS A 104 17.39 12.22 -8.50
C LYS A 104 17.82 13.63 -8.09
N ILE A 105 16.87 14.49 -7.73
CA ILE A 105 17.12 15.86 -7.25
C ILE A 105 17.94 15.82 -5.95
N ASN A 106 17.53 15.03 -4.97
CA ASN A 106 18.19 14.93 -3.66
C ASN A 106 19.64 14.42 -3.73
N ARG A 107 20.00 13.70 -4.80
CA ARG A 107 21.37 13.25 -5.06
C ARG A 107 22.23 14.28 -5.80
N ASN A 108 21.64 15.34 -6.32
CA ASN A 108 22.33 16.34 -7.11
C ASN A 108 22.44 17.65 -6.33
N LYS A 109 23.66 18.01 -5.92
CA LYS A 109 23.95 19.23 -5.15
C LYS A 109 23.60 20.55 -5.87
N TYR A 110 23.36 20.51 -7.18
CA TYR A 110 23.00 21.67 -7.99
C TYR A 110 21.49 21.80 -8.23
N LEU A 111 20.70 20.80 -7.85
CA LEU A 111 19.26 20.80 -8.04
C LEU A 111 18.54 20.84 -6.68
N ASN A 112 17.42 21.52 -6.65
CA ASN A 112 16.44 21.50 -5.57
C ASN A 112 15.04 21.64 -6.17
N LEU A 113 14.00 21.67 -5.31
CA LEU A 113 12.62 21.76 -5.78
C LEU A 113 12.29 23.08 -6.49
N ASP A 114 13.04 24.14 -6.21
CA ASP A 114 12.85 25.47 -6.81
C ASP A 114 13.70 25.67 -8.07
N THR A 115 14.56 24.71 -8.42
CA THR A 115 15.34 24.77 -9.66
C THR A 115 14.40 24.80 -10.87
N ARG A 116 14.63 25.79 -11.72
CA ARG A 116 13.92 25.91 -12.99
C ARG A 116 14.43 24.90 -14.00
N PHE A 117 13.52 24.34 -14.77
CA PHE A 117 13.81 23.46 -15.89
C PHE A 117 12.75 23.63 -16.99
N TYR A 118 13.11 23.18 -18.17
CA TYR A 118 12.22 23.03 -19.31
C TYR A 118 12.52 21.69 -19.99
N VAL A 119 11.58 21.23 -20.80
CA VAL A 119 11.73 20.04 -21.65
C VAL A 119 11.81 20.53 -23.09
N GLU A 120 12.70 19.94 -23.91
CA GLU A 120 12.82 20.34 -25.31
C GLU A 120 11.49 20.10 -26.06
N GLY A 121 11.03 21.12 -26.79
CA GLY A 121 9.73 21.11 -27.47
C GLY A 121 8.52 21.46 -26.58
N ASP A 122 8.72 21.68 -25.28
CA ASP A 122 7.70 22.21 -24.37
C ASP A 122 7.86 23.73 -24.21
N SER A 123 6.75 24.47 -24.29
CA SER A 123 6.76 25.94 -24.14
C SER A 123 6.83 26.41 -22.68
N VAL A 124 6.70 25.49 -21.72
CA VAL A 124 6.61 25.82 -20.29
C VAL A 124 7.97 25.65 -19.60
N GLU A 125 8.54 26.76 -19.14
CA GLU A 125 9.57 26.74 -18.09
C GLU A 125 8.91 26.63 -16.70
N THR A 126 9.40 25.71 -15.86
CA THR A 126 8.78 25.38 -14.56
C THR A 126 9.79 24.97 -13.50
N THR A 127 9.33 24.67 -12.29
CA THR A 127 10.17 24.11 -11.21
C THR A 127 9.69 22.73 -10.82
N PHE A 128 10.60 21.89 -10.29
CA PHE A 128 10.25 20.52 -9.89
C PHE A 128 9.15 20.50 -8.82
N GLY A 129 9.24 21.38 -7.82
CA GLY A 129 8.24 21.51 -6.76
C GLY A 129 6.86 21.87 -7.30
N ARG A 130 6.79 22.73 -8.32
CA ARG A 130 5.53 23.10 -8.97
C ARG A 130 4.91 21.92 -9.74
N GLU A 131 5.70 21.18 -10.50
CA GLU A 131 5.18 20.01 -11.23
C GLU A 131 4.74 18.90 -10.27
N ILE A 132 5.51 18.61 -9.22
CA ILE A 132 5.13 17.66 -8.16
C ILE A 132 3.82 18.10 -7.48
N THR A 133 3.66 19.39 -7.20
CA THR A 133 2.43 19.94 -6.62
C THR A 133 1.23 19.70 -7.54
N LYS A 134 1.36 19.97 -8.84
CA LYS A 134 0.27 19.72 -9.82
C LYS A 134 -0.10 18.25 -9.93
N ILE A 135 0.90 17.34 -9.89
CA ILE A 135 0.67 15.90 -9.88
C ILE A 135 -0.23 15.49 -8.70
N PHE A 136 0.05 15.99 -7.49
CA PHE A 136 -0.72 15.59 -6.32
C PHE A 136 -2.01 16.38 -6.12
N ALA A 137 -2.05 17.65 -6.51
CA ALA A 137 -3.21 18.52 -6.32
C ALA A 137 -4.33 18.24 -7.32
N ILE A 138 -3.96 18.00 -8.59
CA ILE A 138 -4.93 17.90 -9.69
C ILE A 138 -4.64 16.75 -10.65
N SER A 139 -3.72 15.83 -10.32
CA SER A 139 -3.34 14.71 -11.19
C SER A 139 -2.95 15.17 -12.59
N ASP A 140 -2.14 16.23 -12.68
CA ASP A 140 -1.74 16.83 -13.95
C ASP A 140 -0.88 15.84 -14.79
N ASN A 141 -1.28 15.62 -16.04
CA ASN A 141 -0.59 14.70 -16.95
C ASN A 141 0.70 15.31 -17.52
N ASP A 142 0.68 16.59 -17.88
CA ASP A 142 1.84 17.25 -18.47
C ASP A 142 2.96 17.38 -17.45
N ALA A 143 2.61 17.67 -16.19
CA ALA A 143 3.56 17.69 -15.08
C ALA A 143 4.23 16.32 -14.88
N ASN A 144 3.46 15.24 -14.92
CA ASN A 144 4.01 13.89 -14.88
C ASN A 144 4.95 13.63 -16.07
N ASN A 145 4.54 14.01 -17.28
CA ASN A 145 5.33 13.76 -18.48
C ASN A 145 6.64 14.57 -18.47
N ARG A 146 6.64 15.80 -17.98
CA ARG A 146 7.87 16.58 -17.78
C ARG A 146 8.84 15.91 -16.79
N LEU A 147 8.32 15.34 -15.70
CA LEU A 147 9.16 14.56 -14.77
C LEU A 147 9.64 13.25 -15.37
N LEU A 148 8.84 12.63 -16.24
CA LEU A 148 9.24 11.45 -17.02
C LEU A 148 10.40 11.79 -17.96
N GLU A 149 10.33 12.89 -18.72
CA GLU A 149 11.44 13.34 -19.57
C GLU A 149 12.69 13.64 -18.74
N PHE A 150 12.54 14.38 -17.64
CA PHE A 150 13.66 14.69 -16.75
C PHE A 150 14.36 13.42 -16.22
N LEU A 151 13.62 12.35 -15.97
CA LEU A 151 14.18 11.09 -15.48
C LEU A 151 14.76 10.22 -16.60
N GLY A 152 14.01 10.07 -17.70
CA GLY A 152 14.21 9.04 -18.70
C GLY A 152 13.44 7.75 -18.38
N GLN A 153 12.76 7.16 -19.37
CA GLN A 153 11.97 5.93 -19.19
C GLN A 153 12.82 4.75 -18.67
N ASP A 154 14.03 4.57 -19.20
CA ASP A 154 14.94 3.50 -18.76
C ASP A 154 15.38 3.67 -17.31
N ALA A 155 15.67 4.92 -16.90
CA ALA A 155 16.04 5.23 -15.53
C ALA A 155 14.87 4.94 -14.56
N ILE A 156 13.63 5.25 -14.97
CA ILE A 156 12.43 4.93 -14.19
C ILE A 156 12.30 3.42 -13.99
N ASN A 157 12.34 2.66 -15.08
CA ASN A 157 12.18 1.20 -15.02
C ASN A 157 13.35 0.51 -14.28
N ALA A 158 14.58 1.02 -14.42
CA ALA A 158 15.72 0.57 -13.63
C ALA A 158 15.55 0.89 -12.14
N GLY A 159 14.99 2.07 -11.82
CA GLY A 159 14.62 2.47 -10.47
C GLY A 159 13.60 1.52 -9.83
N PHE A 160 12.57 1.12 -10.56
CA PHE A 160 11.57 0.15 -10.10
C PHE A 160 12.22 -1.19 -9.76
N ARG A 161 13.04 -1.73 -10.67
CA ARG A 161 13.78 -2.98 -10.44
C ARG A 161 14.69 -2.89 -9.22
N LYS A 162 15.46 -1.82 -9.07
CA LYS A 162 16.38 -1.63 -7.93
C LYS A 162 15.64 -1.57 -6.58
N LYS A 163 14.37 -1.16 -6.57
CA LYS A 163 13.54 -1.05 -5.37
C LYS A 163 12.57 -2.22 -5.18
N ASN A 164 12.67 -3.27 -6.01
CA ASN A 164 11.73 -4.40 -6.02
C ASN A 164 10.26 -3.96 -6.18
N ILE A 165 10.02 -2.89 -6.95
CA ILE A 165 8.67 -2.45 -7.32
C ILE A 165 8.28 -3.25 -8.56
N GLY A 166 7.42 -4.26 -8.41
CA GLY A 166 6.89 -5.01 -9.53
C GLY A 166 5.96 -6.17 -9.18
N PRO A 167 5.30 -6.77 -10.20
CA PRO A 167 5.56 -6.55 -11.64
C PRO A 167 4.96 -5.23 -12.17
N ALA A 168 5.81 -4.27 -12.56
CA ALA A 168 5.39 -2.94 -13.03
C ALA A 168 6.39 -2.39 -14.06
N ARG A 169 5.89 -1.62 -15.03
CA ARG A 169 6.69 -0.96 -16.07
C ARG A 169 6.02 0.34 -16.51
N ILE A 170 6.83 1.38 -16.73
CA ILE A 170 6.42 2.57 -17.47
C ILE A 170 6.85 2.39 -18.93
N SER A 171 5.88 2.38 -19.85
CA SER A 171 6.09 2.13 -21.27
C SER A 171 5.92 3.36 -22.16
N HIS A 172 5.21 4.38 -21.69
CA HIS A 172 4.86 5.56 -22.49
C HIS A 172 4.54 6.77 -21.61
N ARG A 173 4.44 7.95 -22.24
CA ARG A 173 3.89 9.17 -21.64
C ARG A 173 2.41 8.99 -21.33
N LEU A 174 1.86 9.73 -20.37
CA LEU A 174 0.47 9.60 -19.96
C LEU A 174 -0.43 10.61 -20.71
N SER A 175 -1.46 10.10 -21.39
CA SER A 175 -2.58 10.89 -21.95
C SER A 175 -2.17 12.06 -22.85
N VAL A 176 -1.18 11.85 -23.71
CA VAL A 176 -0.71 12.80 -24.73
C VAL A 176 -0.73 12.15 -26.12
N PRO A 177 -0.79 12.94 -27.21
CA PRO A 177 -0.49 12.44 -28.54
C PRO A 177 0.90 11.80 -28.57
N GLU A 178 1.11 10.78 -29.42
CA GLU A 178 2.42 10.11 -29.60
C GLU A 178 3.01 9.56 -28.29
N ALA A 179 2.13 9.13 -27.37
CA ALA A 179 2.56 8.56 -26.10
C ALA A 179 3.53 7.37 -26.29
N ASP A 180 3.34 6.60 -27.35
CA ASP A 180 4.13 5.45 -27.76
C ASP A 180 5.55 5.79 -28.29
N GLU A 181 5.88 7.07 -28.47
CA GLU A 181 7.24 7.49 -28.82
C GLU A 181 8.21 7.16 -27.67
N VAL A 182 9.11 6.20 -27.93
CA VAL A 182 10.02 5.64 -26.92
C VAL A 182 11.20 6.56 -26.58
N THR A 183 11.50 7.52 -27.44
CA THR A 183 12.61 8.46 -27.25
C THR A 183 12.17 9.57 -26.30
N THR A 184 12.94 9.77 -25.23
CA THR A 184 12.77 10.95 -24.36
C THR A 184 13.44 12.18 -24.97
N ARG A 185 12.83 13.34 -24.78
CA ARG A 185 13.28 14.63 -25.31
C ARG A 185 14.19 15.34 -24.33
#